data_AF-I0Z210-F1
#
_entry.id   AF-I0Z210-F1
#
_cell.length_a   1.000
_cell.length_b   1.000
_cell.length_c   1.000
_cell.angle_alpha   90.00
_cell.angle_beta   90.00
_cell.angle_gamma   90.00
#
_symmetry.space_group_name_H-M   'P 1'
#
loop_
_entity.id
_entity.type
_entity.pdbx_description
1 polymer ?
#
loop_
_entity_poly.entity_id
_entity_poly.type
_entity_poly.pdbx_seq_one_letter_code
_entity_poly.pdbx_strand_id
1 'polypeptide(L)'
;MADPLFTACTIPLGSLFGIPVRLHFLFVVALFLAVLSQAFVSAQSVAWAVVLFGPILLLTVYIHELGHCLASRKVGAEVHGILLWPLGGLAFVGHSTSPKTDLFVSISGPLTHVPQFFIWFAILAVSSHVVHHGWTPSLSVPDPRQHFWLALCAGASQLNLYIMAFNLLLPAYPLDGGRIFADLLLLCGVNARTTAIITVVLAVAIAGALIAWGIVEVAILTIAVGIWMLYTSAELGLAIKNGTVTQHPMFCYDNLSGSGPPRQPTSAPEVMLPANQPRSAAV
;
A
#
# COMPACT_ATOMS: atom_id res chain seq x y z
N MET A 1 11.58 -11.38 0.88
CA MET A 1 12.75 -10.48 0.94
C MET A 1 12.29 -9.13 0.42
N ALA A 2 12.43 -8.05 1.20
CA ALA A 2 12.12 -6.72 0.71
C ALA A 2 13.08 -6.39 -0.44
N ASP A 3 12.56 -5.92 -1.57
CA ASP A 3 13.36 -5.55 -2.74
C ASP A 3 14.43 -4.51 -2.30
N PRO A 4 15.72 -4.69 -2.65
CA PRO A 4 16.76 -3.70 -2.39
C PRO A 4 16.42 -2.30 -2.88
N LEU A 5 15.58 -2.16 -3.92
CA LEU A 5 15.10 -0.86 -4.41
C LEU A 5 14.20 -0.12 -3.41
N PHE A 6 13.40 -0.82 -2.61
CA PHE A 6 12.49 -0.20 -1.63
C PHE A 6 13.14 0.07 -0.26
N THR A 7 14.34 -0.47 -0.02
CA THR A 7 15.05 -0.30 1.25
C THR A 7 16.19 0.72 1.19
N ALA A 8 16.69 1.03 -0.01
CA ALA A 8 17.61 2.15 -0.24
C ALA A 8 16.94 3.51 0.07
N CYS A 9 17.72 4.50 0.53
CA CYS A 9 17.24 5.87 0.78
C CYS A 9 16.02 5.98 1.73
N THR A 10 16.01 5.16 2.79
CA THR A 10 14.95 5.18 3.81
C THR A 10 15.44 5.73 5.15
N ILE A 11 14.60 6.50 5.82
CA ILE A 11 14.82 7.07 7.16
C ILE A 11 14.00 6.27 8.17
N PRO A 12 14.59 5.69 9.23
CA PRO A 12 13.82 5.02 10.27
C PRO A 12 13.01 6.03 11.08
N LEU A 13 11.72 5.78 11.28
CA LEU A 13 10.83 6.61 12.09
C LEU A 13 10.58 6.03 13.49
N GLY A 14 11.06 4.81 13.75
CA GLY A 14 10.87 4.09 15.01
C GLY A 14 10.03 2.82 14.83
N SER A 15 9.39 2.38 15.91
CA SER A 15 8.54 1.18 15.91
C SER A 15 7.36 1.35 16.85
N LEU A 16 6.18 0.90 16.43
CA LEU A 16 4.97 0.86 17.26
C LEU A 16 4.39 -0.57 17.23
N PHE A 17 3.95 -1.09 18.37
CA PHE A 17 3.54 -2.49 18.51
C PHE A 17 4.61 -3.50 18.03
N GLY A 18 5.89 -3.14 18.07
CA GLY A 18 6.99 -3.94 17.54
C GLY A 18 7.02 -4.04 16.00
N ILE A 19 6.34 -3.14 15.29
CA ILE A 19 6.36 -3.04 13.83
C ILE A 19 7.29 -1.86 13.47
N PRO A 20 8.44 -2.09 12.82
CA PRO A 20 9.34 -1.01 12.42
C PRO A 20 8.72 -0.18 11.29
N VAL A 21 8.91 1.14 11.35
CA VAL A 21 8.38 2.10 10.38
C VAL A 21 9.52 2.85 9.73
N ARG A 22 9.50 2.95 8.40
CA ARG A 22 10.50 3.65 7.61
C ARG A 22 9.82 4.63 6.66
N LEU A 23 10.47 5.75 6.38
CA LEU A 23 10.04 6.75 5.41
C LEU A 23 11.02 6.77 4.24
N HIS A 24 10.52 6.57 3.04
CA HIS A 24 11.32 6.68 1.82
C HIS A 24 11.56 8.16 1.47
N PHE A 25 12.79 8.53 1.11
CA PHE A 25 13.14 9.92 0.76
C PHE A 25 12.24 10.53 -0.33
N LEU A 26 11.82 9.72 -1.31
CA LEU A 26 10.89 10.17 -2.35
C LEU A 26 9.59 10.76 -1.78
N PHE A 27 9.14 10.37 -0.59
CA PHE A 27 7.96 10.99 0.04
C PHE A 27 8.17 12.51 0.23
N VAL A 28 9.38 12.91 0.65
CA VAL A 28 9.75 14.33 0.81
C VAL A 28 9.76 15.04 -0.54
N VAL A 29 10.22 14.36 -1.60
CA VAL A 29 10.17 14.90 -2.97
C VAL A 29 8.72 15.07 -3.43
N ALA A 30 7.85 14.08 -3.19
CA ALA A 30 6.43 14.16 -3.53
C ALA A 30 5.73 15.29 -2.77
N LEU A 31 6.01 15.44 -1.47
CA LEU A 31 5.52 16.56 -0.65
C LEU A 31 5.98 17.90 -1.22
N PHE A 32 7.26 18.03 -1.57
CA PHE A 32 7.79 19.24 -2.19
C PHE A 32 7.06 19.58 -3.49
N LEU A 33 6.85 18.61 -4.39
CA LEU A 33 6.11 18.82 -5.63
C LEU A 33 4.64 19.20 -5.40
N ALA A 34 3.98 18.57 -4.42
CA ALA A 34 2.59 18.90 -4.05
C ALA A 34 2.46 20.34 -3.54
N VAL A 35 3.44 20.82 -2.79
CA VAL A 35 3.47 22.17 -2.21
C VAL A 35 3.95 23.22 -3.20
N LEU A 36 4.73 22.84 -4.23
CA LEU A 36 5.32 23.77 -5.19
C LEU A 36 4.27 24.64 -5.90
N SER A 37 3.13 24.06 -6.27
CA SER A 37 2.01 24.81 -6.87
C SER A 37 1.46 25.91 -5.95
N GLN A 38 1.51 25.70 -4.63
CA GLN A 38 1.00 26.64 -3.63
C GLN A 38 1.98 27.77 -3.32
N ALA A 39 3.27 27.60 -3.64
CA ALA A 39 4.30 28.61 -3.43
C ALA A 39 4.01 29.92 -4.19
N PHE A 40 3.28 29.83 -5.30
CA PHE A 40 2.86 30.97 -6.12
C PHE A 40 1.51 31.57 -5.69
N VAL A 41 0.84 31.00 -4.68
CA VAL A 41 -0.48 31.45 -4.19
C VAL A 41 -0.34 32.29 -2.93
N SER A 42 0.16 31.72 -1.83
CA SER A 42 0.42 32.43 -0.57
C SER A 42 1.18 31.56 0.43
N ALA A 43 1.83 32.19 1.42
CA ALA A 43 2.46 31.47 2.53
C ALA A 43 1.46 30.61 3.33
N GLN A 44 0.21 31.07 3.46
CA GLN A 44 -0.84 30.34 4.18
C GLN A 44 -1.28 29.08 3.40
N SER A 45 -1.37 29.16 2.08
CA SER A 45 -1.67 28.03 1.19
C SER A 45 -0.54 26.99 1.21
N VAL A 46 0.72 27.46 1.23
CA VAL A 46 1.90 26.60 1.42
C VAL A 46 1.82 25.86 2.75
N ALA A 47 1.61 26.60 3.85
CA ALA A 47 1.50 25.99 5.18
C ALA A 47 0.37 24.95 5.24
N TRP A 48 -0.77 25.24 4.61
CA TRP A 48 -1.90 24.32 4.57
C TRP A 48 -1.55 23.03 3.83
N ALA A 49 -0.93 23.14 2.66
CA ALA A 49 -0.52 21.98 1.87
C ALA A 49 0.58 21.16 2.58
N VAL A 50 1.54 21.82 3.22
CA VAL A 50 2.59 21.15 4.02
C VAL A 50 1.97 20.35 5.16
N VAL A 51 1.02 20.92 5.91
CA VAL A 51 0.39 20.22 7.03
C VAL A 51 -0.53 19.09 6.55
N LEU A 52 -1.31 19.32 5.49
CA LEU A 52 -2.24 18.32 4.97
C LEU A 52 -1.53 17.14 4.31
N PHE A 53 -0.62 17.40 3.37
CA PHE A 53 0.08 16.36 2.60
C PHE A 53 1.34 15.83 3.31
N GLY A 54 1.81 16.50 4.35
CA GLY A 54 2.90 16.04 5.20
C GLY A 54 2.37 15.18 6.36
N PRO A 55 2.30 15.72 7.59
CA PRO A 55 1.98 14.93 8.78
C PRO A 55 0.59 14.29 8.75
N ILE A 56 -0.45 14.95 8.22
CA ILE A 56 -1.81 14.39 8.20
C ILE A 56 -1.87 13.20 7.25
N LEU A 57 -1.46 13.37 5.98
CA LEU A 57 -1.43 12.26 5.01
C LEU A 57 -0.53 11.12 5.49
N LEU A 58 0.67 11.43 5.99
CA LEU A 58 1.61 10.42 6.49
C LEU A 58 0.99 9.61 7.63
N LEU A 59 0.35 10.26 8.60
CA LEU A 59 -0.32 9.58 9.71
C LEU A 59 -1.52 8.77 9.23
N THR A 60 -2.33 9.30 8.30
CA THR A 60 -3.50 8.61 7.77
C THR A 60 -3.11 7.34 7.00
N VAL A 61 -2.10 7.41 6.14
CA VAL A 61 -1.56 6.24 5.43
C VAL A 61 -0.90 5.28 6.41
N TYR A 62 -0.16 5.78 7.40
CA TYR A 62 0.43 4.93 8.43
C TYR A 62 -0.63 4.12 9.21
N ILE A 63 -1.74 4.76 9.61
CA ILE A 63 -2.84 4.08 10.31
C ILE A 63 -3.49 3.02 9.39
N HIS A 64 -3.62 3.32 8.10
CA HIS A 64 -4.08 2.37 7.09
C HIS A 64 -3.19 1.12 7.03
N GLU A 65 -1.88 1.28 6.85
CA GLU A 65 -0.93 0.17 6.84
C GLU A 65 -0.88 -0.60 8.15
N LEU A 66 -1.05 0.12 9.27
CA LEU A 66 -1.14 -0.50 10.59
C LEU A 66 -2.40 -1.37 10.70
N GLY A 67 -3.51 -0.99 10.07
CA GLY A 67 -4.72 -1.79 9.95
C GLY A 67 -4.44 -3.15 9.30
N HIS A 68 -3.73 -3.17 8.18
CA HIS A 68 -3.28 -4.42 7.54
C HIS A 68 -2.39 -5.23 8.47
N CYS A 69 -1.35 -4.62 9.05
CA CYS A 69 -0.40 -5.31 9.92
C CYS A 69 -1.08 -5.97 11.13
N LEU A 70 -2.00 -5.27 11.79
CA LEU A 70 -2.73 -5.81 12.95
C LEU A 70 -3.68 -6.93 12.54
N ALA A 71 -4.33 -6.83 11.38
CA ALA A 71 -5.15 -7.90 10.83
C ALA A 71 -4.33 -9.13 10.45
N SER A 72 -3.16 -8.95 9.81
CA SER A 72 -2.22 -10.01 9.47
C SER A 72 -1.78 -10.80 10.71
N ARG A 73 -1.41 -10.10 11.79
CA ARG A 73 -1.08 -10.76 13.06
C ARG A 73 -2.24 -11.57 13.64
N LYS A 74 -3.47 -11.08 13.53
CA LYS A 74 -4.66 -11.79 14.02
C LYS A 74 -4.91 -13.10 13.28
N VAL A 75 -4.54 -13.17 12.00
CA VAL A 75 -4.65 -14.40 11.20
C VAL A 75 -3.39 -15.27 11.25
N GLY A 76 -2.42 -14.94 12.13
CA GLY A 76 -1.20 -15.71 12.33
C GLY A 76 -0.08 -15.45 11.32
N ALA A 77 -0.23 -14.45 10.45
CA ALA A 77 0.80 -14.08 9.48
C ALA A 77 1.88 -13.19 10.12
N GLU A 78 3.12 -13.35 9.65
CA GLU A 78 4.26 -12.54 10.09
C GLU A 78 4.13 -11.09 9.60
N VAL A 79 4.68 -10.14 10.37
CA VAL A 79 4.74 -8.72 9.99
C VAL A 79 6.16 -8.23 10.17
N HIS A 80 6.77 -7.76 9.09
CA HIS A 80 8.17 -7.37 9.06
C HIS A 80 8.38 -5.84 9.17
N GLY A 81 7.41 -5.03 8.76
CA GLY A 81 7.51 -3.57 8.86
C GLY A 81 6.60 -2.81 7.91
N ILE A 82 6.62 -1.49 8.03
CA ILE A 82 5.88 -0.54 7.18
C ILE A 82 6.88 0.41 6.52
N LEU A 83 6.73 0.61 5.21
CA LEU A 83 7.42 1.64 4.45
C LEU A 83 6.42 2.68 3.94
N LEU A 84 6.61 3.94 4.33
CA LEU A 84 5.84 5.07 3.82
C LEU A 84 6.60 5.68 2.63
N TRP A 85 5.93 5.83 1.49
CA TRP A 85 6.56 6.23 0.23
C TRP A 85 5.57 7.09 -0.61
N PRO A 86 6.00 7.72 -1.72
CA PRO A 86 5.18 8.70 -2.46
C PRO A 86 3.79 8.23 -2.87
N LEU A 87 3.65 6.94 -3.17
CA LEU A 87 2.42 6.38 -3.72
C LEU A 87 1.53 5.75 -2.62
N GLY A 88 1.88 5.94 -1.34
CA GLY A 88 1.11 5.42 -0.20
C GLY A 88 2.01 4.77 0.86
N GLY A 89 1.57 3.62 1.36
CA GLY A 89 2.34 2.78 2.26
C GLY A 89 2.57 1.40 1.65
N LEU A 90 3.54 0.68 2.18
CA LEU A 90 3.76 -0.73 1.91
C LEU A 90 3.92 -1.45 3.26
N ALA A 91 2.94 -2.25 3.62
CA ALA A 91 3.05 -3.21 4.71
C ALA A 91 3.75 -4.48 4.22
N PHE A 92 4.91 -4.80 4.80
CA PHE A 92 5.60 -6.06 4.56
C PHE A 92 5.03 -7.14 5.47
N VAL A 93 4.00 -7.82 4.98
CA VAL A 93 3.31 -8.91 5.68
C VAL A 93 3.62 -10.25 5.01
N GLY A 94 3.63 -11.32 5.82
CA GLY A 94 3.75 -12.69 5.35
C GLY A 94 2.49 -13.18 4.65
N HIS A 95 2.55 -14.37 4.07
CA HIS A 95 1.42 -15.00 3.38
C HIS A 95 0.29 -15.32 4.36
N SER A 96 -0.96 -15.18 3.90
CA SER A 96 -2.11 -15.69 4.64
C SER A 96 -2.42 -17.15 4.27
N THR A 97 -3.21 -17.80 5.12
CA THR A 97 -3.54 -19.22 4.97
C THR A 97 -4.66 -19.49 3.96
N SER A 98 -5.45 -18.47 3.58
CA SER A 98 -6.62 -18.64 2.72
C SER A 98 -7.12 -17.33 2.09
N PRO A 99 -7.90 -17.38 1.00
CA PRO A 99 -8.53 -16.18 0.43
C PRO A 99 -9.43 -15.43 1.43
N LYS A 100 -10.03 -16.13 2.41
CA LYS A 100 -10.85 -15.49 3.45
C LYS A 100 -10.01 -14.63 4.38
N THR A 101 -8.83 -15.11 4.77
CA THR A 101 -7.92 -14.39 5.65
C THR A 101 -7.28 -13.21 4.92
N ASP A 102 -6.92 -13.35 3.65
CA ASP A 102 -6.44 -12.22 2.85
C ASP A 102 -7.50 -11.17 2.59
N LEU A 103 -8.75 -11.58 2.35
CA LEU A 103 -9.86 -10.66 2.23
C LEU A 103 -10.05 -9.85 3.52
N PHE A 104 -9.97 -10.51 4.69
CA PHE A 104 -10.05 -9.84 5.98
C PHE A 104 -8.90 -8.84 6.18
N VAL A 105 -7.66 -9.20 5.83
CA VAL A 105 -6.50 -8.31 5.91
C VAL A 105 -6.65 -7.13 4.96
N SER A 106 -7.02 -7.37 3.71
CA SER A 106 -7.11 -6.34 2.65
C SER A 106 -8.22 -5.33 2.91
N ILE A 107 -9.32 -5.72 3.56
CA ILE A 107 -10.39 -4.79 3.96
C ILE A 107 -9.98 -3.98 5.21
N SER A 108 -9.12 -4.53 6.07
CA SER A 108 -8.80 -3.93 7.36
C SER A 108 -8.10 -2.57 7.27
N GLY A 109 -7.21 -2.38 6.29
CA GLY A 109 -6.56 -1.08 6.04
C GLY A 109 -7.55 0.00 5.62
N PRO A 110 -8.31 -0.17 4.52
CA PRO A 110 -9.33 0.76 4.08
C PRO A 110 -10.35 1.13 5.17
N LEU A 111 -10.79 0.16 5.99
CA LEU A 111 -11.75 0.42 7.06
C LEU A 111 -11.22 1.34 8.17
N THR A 112 -9.91 1.50 8.31
CA THR A 112 -9.34 2.46 9.28
C THR A 112 -9.67 3.92 8.93
N HIS A 113 -10.03 4.21 7.67
CA HIS A 113 -10.43 5.56 7.26
C HIS A 113 -11.81 5.96 7.78
N VAL A 114 -12.69 5.00 8.11
CA VAL A 114 -14.03 5.28 8.65
C VAL A 114 -13.95 6.06 9.96
N PRO A 115 -13.28 5.58 11.03
CA PRO A 115 -13.15 6.35 12.26
C PRO A 115 -12.34 7.64 12.05
N GLN A 116 -11.29 7.62 11.23
CA GLN A 116 -10.51 8.82 10.93
C GLN A 116 -11.37 9.92 10.28
N PHE A 117 -12.21 9.55 9.31
CA PHE A 117 -13.17 10.46 8.68
C PHE A 117 -14.11 11.06 9.72
N PHE A 118 -14.76 10.24 10.56
CA PHE A 118 -15.70 10.76 11.55
C PHE A 118 -15.04 11.65 12.59
N ILE A 119 -13.79 11.38 12.97
CA ILE A 119 -13.01 12.25 13.86
C ILE A 119 -12.80 13.62 13.20
N TRP A 120 -12.27 13.65 11.96
CA TRP A 120 -12.03 14.91 11.26
C TRP A 120 -13.33 15.66 10.95
N PHE A 121 -14.40 14.95 10.61
CA PHE A 121 -15.71 15.54 10.34
C PHE A 121 -16.35 16.12 11.61
N ALA A 122 -16.20 15.45 12.76
CA ALA A 122 -16.65 16.00 14.04
C ALA A 122 -15.88 17.28 14.40
N ILE A 123 -14.56 17.29 14.22
CA ILE A 123 -13.73 18.50 14.43
C ILE A 123 -14.18 19.62 13.48
N LEU A 124 -14.46 19.29 12.22
CA LEU A 124 -14.98 20.23 11.23
C LEU A 124 -16.34 20.79 11.64
N ALA A 125 -17.26 19.96 12.13
CA ALA A 125 -18.59 20.38 12.57
C ALA A 125 -18.52 21.35 13.76
N VAL A 126 -17.69 21.04 14.76
CA VAL A 126 -17.44 21.94 15.90
C VAL A 126 -16.79 23.24 15.42
N SER A 127 -15.80 23.16 14.53
CA SER A 127 -15.12 24.33 13.99
C SER A 127 -16.06 25.23 13.18
N SER A 128 -16.95 24.62 12.38
CA SER A 128 -17.97 25.33 11.61
C SER A 128 -18.95 26.06 12.52
N HIS A 129 -19.39 25.42 13.61
CA HIS A 129 -20.22 26.07 14.62
C HIS A 129 -19.52 27.28 15.25
N VAL A 130 -18.24 27.17 15.60
CA VAL A 130 -17.49 28.27 16.22
C VAL A 130 -17.37 29.47 15.27
N VAL A 131 -17.16 29.23 13.98
CA VAL A 131 -16.93 30.30 12.98
C VAL A 131 -18.22 30.89 12.43
N HIS A 132 -19.22 30.06 12.15
CA HIS A 132 -20.45 30.45 11.44
C HIS A 132 -21.68 30.52 12.37
N HIS A 133 -21.52 30.23 13.66
CA HIS A 133 -22.61 30.17 14.64
C HIS A 133 -23.74 29.21 14.24
N GLY A 134 -23.41 28.13 13.53
CA GLY A 134 -24.37 27.11 13.08
C GLY A 134 -23.73 25.76 12.79
N TRP A 135 -24.52 24.68 12.89
CA TRP A 135 -24.09 23.31 12.62
C TRP A 135 -24.17 22.98 11.12
N THR A 136 -23.40 23.71 10.31
CA THR A 136 -23.38 23.54 8.86
C THR A 136 -21.97 23.17 8.40
N PRO A 137 -21.46 21.97 8.75
CA PRO A 137 -20.19 21.49 8.20
C PRO A 137 -20.32 21.32 6.68
N SER A 138 -19.33 21.82 5.95
CA SER A 138 -19.22 21.62 4.51
C SER A 138 -17.93 20.87 4.23
N LEU A 139 -18.03 19.79 3.43
CA LEU A 139 -16.84 19.08 2.97
C LEU A 139 -16.10 19.86 1.88
N SER A 140 -16.69 20.89 1.27
CA SER A 140 -15.96 21.75 0.34
C SER A 140 -14.81 22.44 1.07
N VAL A 141 -13.59 22.30 0.55
CA VAL A 141 -12.39 22.90 1.17
C VAL A 141 -12.43 24.42 0.91
N PRO A 142 -12.63 25.27 1.94
CA PRO A 142 -12.58 26.72 1.75
C PRO A 142 -11.15 27.20 1.45
N ASP A 143 -11.02 28.45 1.02
CA ASP A 143 -9.71 29.07 0.79
C ASP A 143 -8.87 29.10 2.09
N PRO A 144 -7.70 28.42 2.14
CA PRO A 144 -6.86 28.38 3.33
C PRO A 144 -6.37 29.76 3.79
N ARG A 145 -6.37 30.77 2.92
CA ARG A 145 -5.99 32.15 3.25
C ARG A 145 -6.97 32.81 4.22
N GLN A 146 -8.24 32.42 4.16
CA GLN A 146 -9.31 32.99 4.97
C GLN A 146 -9.69 32.06 6.13
N HIS A 147 -9.72 30.75 5.86
CA HIS A 147 -10.26 29.76 6.78
C HIS A 147 -9.33 28.56 6.91
N PHE A 148 -8.07 28.81 7.27
CA PHE A 148 -7.01 27.79 7.36
C PHE A 148 -7.45 26.51 8.09
N TRP A 149 -8.01 26.66 9.30
CA TRP A 149 -8.38 25.52 10.13
C TRP A 149 -9.56 24.72 9.56
N LEU A 150 -10.58 25.39 9.03
CA LEU A 150 -11.72 24.75 8.37
C LEU A 150 -11.26 24.02 7.10
N ALA A 151 -10.39 24.65 6.30
CA ALA A 151 -9.78 24.05 5.12
C ALA A 151 -9.01 22.78 5.48
N LEU A 152 -8.26 22.79 6.59
CA LEU A 152 -7.50 21.63 7.05
C LEU A 152 -8.42 20.47 7.46
N CYS A 153 -9.47 20.75 8.24
CA CYS A 153 -10.41 19.72 8.71
C CYS A 153 -11.24 19.14 7.55
N ALA A 154 -11.71 19.99 6.63
CA ALA A 154 -12.41 19.56 5.43
C ALA A 154 -11.50 18.73 4.52
N GLY A 155 -10.27 19.21 4.28
CA GLY A 155 -9.26 18.50 3.49
C GLY A 155 -8.90 17.13 4.07
N ALA A 156 -8.69 17.03 5.39
CA ALA A 156 -8.38 15.77 6.06
C ALA A 156 -9.58 14.79 6.06
N SER A 157 -10.81 15.30 6.15
CA SER A 157 -12.02 14.51 5.99
C SER A 157 -12.12 13.94 4.56
N GLN A 158 -11.96 14.79 3.54
CA GLN A 158 -11.96 14.38 2.14
C GLN A 158 -10.86 13.36 1.84
N LEU A 159 -9.65 13.58 2.36
CA LEU A 159 -8.49 12.70 2.18
C LEU A 159 -8.81 11.27 2.65
N ASN A 160 -9.44 11.11 3.81
CA ASN A 160 -9.86 9.79 4.29
C ASN A 160 -10.91 9.14 3.39
N LEU A 161 -11.89 9.89 2.90
CA LEU A 161 -12.89 9.37 1.96
C LEU A 161 -12.25 8.94 0.64
N TYR A 162 -11.36 9.76 0.07
CA TYR A 162 -10.73 9.49 -1.22
C TYR A 162 -9.77 8.31 -1.13
N ILE A 163 -8.94 8.21 -0.11
CA ILE A 163 -8.02 7.06 0.04
C ILE A 163 -8.81 5.77 0.29
N MET A 164 -9.86 5.83 1.11
CA MET A 164 -10.75 4.68 1.33
C MET A 164 -11.43 4.24 0.03
N ALA A 165 -12.02 5.18 -0.71
CA ALA A 165 -12.70 4.88 -1.97
C ALA A 165 -11.71 4.35 -3.01
N PHE A 166 -10.53 4.96 -3.12
CA PHE A 166 -9.50 4.55 -4.07
C PHE A 166 -9.01 3.13 -3.79
N ASN A 167 -8.72 2.80 -2.53
CA ASN A 167 -8.24 1.47 -2.16
C ASN A 167 -9.35 0.43 -2.08
N LEU A 168 -10.61 0.77 -1.79
CA LEU A 168 -11.69 -0.23 -1.69
C LEU A 168 -12.40 -0.47 -3.02
N LEU A 169 -12.64 0.59 -3.82
CA LEU A 169 -13.54 0.53 -4.98
C LEU A 169 -12.83 0.28 -6.31
N LEU A 170 -11.52 0.52 -6.43
CA LEU A 170 -10.79 0.21 -7.65
C LEU A 170 -10.30 -1.24 -7.61
N PRO A 171 -10.87 -2.15 -8.42
CA PRO A 171 -10.46 -3.55 -8.48
C PRO A 171 -9.18 -3.72 -9.32
N ALA A 172 -8.11 -3.05 -8.93
CA ALA A 172 -6.87 -2.99 -9.70
C ALA A 172 -5.66 -3.38 -8.85
N TYR A 173 -4.91 -4.38 -9.28
CA TYR A 173 -3.64 -4.73 -8.65
C TYR A 173 -2.61 -3.60 -8.84
N PRO A 174 -1.86 -3.19 -7.81
CA PRO A 174 -1.68 -3.80 -6.49
C PRO A 174 -2.48 -3.16 -5.35
N LEU A 175 -3.53 -2.40 -5.65
CA LEU A 175 -4.39 -1.79 -4.63
C LEU A 175 -5.18 -2.86 -3.86
N ASP A 176 -5.62 -2.51 -2.64
CA ASP A 176 -6.41 -3.42 -1.79
C ASP A 176 -7.65 -3.93 -2.50
N GLY A 177 -8.33 -3.07 -3.26
CA GLY A 177 -9.55 -3.39 -4.01
C GLY A 177 -9.30 -4.44 -5.08
N GLY A 178 -8.10 -4.45 -5.68
CA GLY A 178 -7.66 -5.51 -6.57
C GLY A 178 -7.46 -6.85 -5.85
N ARG A 179 -6.91 -6.82 -4.63
CA ARG A 179 -6.77 -8.03 -3.79
C ARG A 179 -8.13 -8.54 -3.31
N ILE A 180 -8.97 -7.65 -2.79
CA ILE A 180 -10.36 -7.93 -2.39
C ILE A 180 -11.12 -8.59 -3.54
N PHE A 181 -11.04 -8.01 -4.74
CA PHE A 181 -11.70 -8.55 -5.92
C PHE A 181 -11.18 -9.95 -6.29
N ALA A 182 -9.85 -10.15 -6.30
CA ALA A 182 -9.26 -11.45 -6.57
C ALA A 182 -9.69 -12.51 -5.53
N ASP A 183 -9.67 -12.17 -4.24
CA ASP A 183 -10.05 -13.08 -3.18
C ASP A 183 -11.53 -13.45 -3.24
N LEU A 184 -12.41 -12.51 -3.58
CA LEU A 184 -13.83 -12.79 -3.82
C LEU A 184 -14.05 -13.78 -4.97
N LEU A 185 -13.30 -13.65 -6.08
CA LEU A 185 -13.38 -14.61 -7.19
C LEU A 185 -12.93 -16.01 -6.76
N LEU A 186 -11.84 -16.11 -5.99
CA LEU A 186 -11.38 -17.38 -5.44
C LEU A 186 -12.42 -18.01 -4.50
N LEU A 187 -13.08 -17.21 -3.65
CA LEU A 187 -14.14 -17.66 -2.76
C LEU A 187 -15.40 -18.12 -3.51
N CYS A 188 -15.66 -17.55 -4.69
CA CYS A 188 -16.69 -18.02 -5.62
C CYS A 188 -16.29 -19.30 -6.38
N GLY A 189 -15.11 -19.86 -6.15
CA GLY A 189 -14.64 -21.10 -6.78
C GLY A 189 -13.94 -20.92 -8.12
N VAL A 190 -13.62 -19.69 -8.52
CA VAL A 190 -12.84 -19.42 -9.73
C VAL A 190 -11.39 -19.87 -9.51
N ASN A 191 -10.79 -20.55 -10.48
CA ASN A 191 -9.41 -21.02 -10.31
C ASN A 191 -8.42 -19.84 -10.23
N ALA A 192 -7.25 -20.06 -9.60
CA ALA A 192 -6.23 -19.04 -9.38
C ALA A 192 -5.70 -18.41 -10.69
N ARG A 193 -5.47 -19.21 -11.73
CA ARG A 193 -5.00 -18.73 -13.03
C ARG A 193 -6.03 -17.83 -13.72
N THR A 194 -7.31 -18.21 -13.71
CA THR A 194 -8.40 -17.42 -14.28
C THR A 194 -8.58 -16.12 -13.51
N THR A 195 -8.55 -16.19 -12.18
CA THR A 195 -8.60 -15.00 -11.31
C THR A 195 -7.44 -14.06 -11.63
N ALA A 196 -6.21 -14.58 -11.72
CA ALA A 196 -5.03 -13.79 -12.07
C ALA A 196 -5.17 -13.08 -13.43
N ILE A 197 -5.68 -13.78 -14.46
CA ILE A 197 -5.92 -13.20 -15.79
C ILE A 197 -6.91 -12.04 -15.70
N ILE A 198 -8.05 -12.24 -15.03
CA ILE A 198 -9.08 -11.19 -14.87
C ILE A 198 -8.49 -9.98 -14.14
N THR A 199 -7.76 -10.21 -13.04
CA THR A 199 -7.12 -9.15 -12.26
C THR A 199 -6.11 -8.35 -13.08
N VAL A 200 -5.26 -9.01 -13.88
CA VAL A 200 -4.28 -8.32 -14.75
C VAL A 200 -4.96 -7.48 -15.82
N VAL A 201 -5.96 -8.04 -16.51
CA VAL A 201 -6.68 -7.31 -17.58
C VAL A 201 -7.33 -6.05 -17.02
N LEU A 202 -8.00 -6.17 -15.88
CA LEU A 202 -8.67 -5.05 -15.22
C LEU A 202 -7.68 -4.00 -14.72
N ALA A 203 -6.59 -4.44 -14.09
CA ALA A 203 -5.54 -3.55 -13.60
C ALA A 203 -4.86 -2.76 -14.73
N VAL A 204 -4.55 -3.41 -15.86
CA VAL A 204 -3.95 -2.75 -17.03
C VAL A 204 -4.90 -1.73 -17.65
N ALA A 205 -6.19 -2.05 -17.77
CA ALA A 205 -7.19 -1.11 -18.29
C ALA A 205 -7.32 0.13 -17.40
N ILE A 206 -7.44 -0.06 -16.08
CA ILE A 206 -7.53 1.03 -15.10
C ILE A 206 -6.24 1.86 -15.08
N ALA A 207 -5.08 1.21 -15.10
CA ALA A 207 -3.79 1.89 -15.14
C ALA A 207 -3.64 2.76 -16.40
N GLY A 208 -4.04 2.25 -17.57
CA GLY A 208 -4.04 3.02 -18.82
C GLY A 208 -4.94 4.26 -18.74
N ALA A 209 -6.13 4.12 -18.14
CA ALA A 209 -7.04 5.25 -17.93
C ALA A 209 -6.46 6.29 -16.95
N LEU A 210 -5.83 5.85 -15.84
CA LEU A 210 -5.18 6.75 -14.88
C LEU A 210 -3.99 7.49 -15.50
N ILE A 211 -3.19 6.83 -16.34
CA ILE A 211 -2.08 7.47 -17.05
C ILE A 211 -2.62 8.52 -18.04
N ALA A 212 -3.61 8.17 -18.86
CA ALA A 212 -4.21 9.09 -19.82
C ALA A 212 -4.81 10.32 -19.11
N TRP A 213 -5.58 10.11 -18.05
CA TRP A 213 -6.13 11.18 -17.22
C TRP A 213 -5.03 12.02 -16.58
N GLY A 214 -4.01 11.38 -16.02
CA GLY A 214 -2.88 12.06 -15.41
C GLY A 214 -2.08 12.91 -16.39
N ILE A 215 -1.99 12.52 -17.66
CA ILE A 215 -1.36 13.33 -18.71
C ILE A 215 -2.20 14.58 -19.01
N VAL A 216 -3.52 14.43 -19.12
CA VAL A 216 -4.45 15.55 -19.38
C VAL A 216 -4.39 16.58 -18.24
N GLU A 217 -4.39 16.12 -16.99
CA GLU A 217 -4.36 16.96 -15.80
C GLU A 217 -2.95 17.35 -15.33
N VAL A 218 -1.91 16.89 -16.03
CA VAL A 218 -0.49 17.06 -15.63
C VAL A 218 -0.24 16.58 -14.19
N ALA A 219 -0.94 15.52 -13.78
CA ALA A 219 -0.90 14.95 -12.44
C ALA A 219 0.18 13.85 -12.34
N ILE A 220 1.42 14.27 -12.07
CA ILE A 220 2.61 13.39 -12.02
C ILE A 220 2.42 12.17 -11.11
N LEU A 221 1.84 12.35 -9.92
CA LEU A 221 1.60 11.24 -8.99
C LEU A 221 0.58 10.24 -9.53
N THR A 222 -0.48 10.70 -10.19
CA THR A 222 -1.47 9.83 -10.84
C THR A 222 -0.84 8.99 -11.95
N ILE A 223 0.03 9.61 -12.76
CA ILE A 223 0.80 8.89 -13.79
C ILE A 223 1.72 7.86 -13.13
N ALA A 224 2.42 8.23 -12.05
CA ALA A 224 3.32 7.33 -11.34
C ALA A 224 2.59 6.12 -10.73
N VAL A 225 1.40 6.32 -10.15
CA VAL A 225 0.53 5.22 -9.69
C VAL A 225 0.17 4.29 -10.84
N GLY A 226 -0.28 4.84 -11.98
CA GLY A 226 -0.62 4.02 -13.14
C GLY A 226 0.58 3.22 -13.69
N ILE A 227 1.76 3.83 -13.76
CA ILE A 227 2.99 3.12 -14.18
C ILE A 227 3.33 2.00 -13.20
N TRP A 228 3.25 2.27 -11.89
CA TRP A 228 3.49 1.26 -10.87
C TRP A 228 2.50 0.10 -10.97
N MET A 229 1.22 0.37 -11.23
CA MET A 229 0.20 -0.66 -11.48
C MET A 229 0.52 -1.51 -12.71
N LEU A 230 1.01 -0.91 -13.80
CA LEU A 230 1.45 -1.66 -14.98
C LEU A 230 2.65 -2.55 -14.67
N TYR A 231 3.62 -2.03 -13.92
CA TYR A 231 4.81 -2.77 -13.51
C TYR A 231 4.44 -4.01 -12.69
N THR A 232 3.64 -3.86 -11.63
CA THR A 232 3.23 -5.01 -10.78
C THR A 232 2.32 -5.97 -11.54
N SER A 233 1.43 -5.46 -12.40
CA SER A 233 0.58 -6.31 -13.26
C SER A 233 1.39 -7.13 -14.26
N ALA A 234 2.52 -6.61 -14.74
CA ALA A 234 3.43 -7.34 -15.61
C ALA A 234 4.11 -8.51 -14.88
N GLU A 235 4.50 -8.33 -13.61
CA GLU A 235 5.05 -9.42 -12.77
C GLU A 235 4.04 -10.57 -12.63
N LEU A 236 2.76 -10.24 -12.35
CA LEU A 236 1.70 -11.24 -12.30
C LEU A 236 1.43 -11.88 -13.67
N GLY A 237 1.49 -11.09 -14.76
CA GLY A 237 1.40 -11.57 -16.13
C GLY A 237 2.49 -12.59 -16.49
N LEU A 238 3.72 -12.37 -16.04
CA LEU A 238 4.83 -13.31 -16.18
C LEU A 238 4.58 -14.61 -15.40
N ALA A 239 4.03 -14.52 -14.18
CA ALA A 239 3.65 -15.70 -13.41
C ALA A 239 2.56 -16.54 -14.10
N ILE A 240 1.60 -15.89 -14.77
CA ILE A 240 0.58 -16.56 -15.59
C ILE A 240 1.22 -17.30 -16.78
N LYS A 241 2.14 -16.64 -17.49
CA LYS A 241 2.84 -17.21 -18.65
C LYS A 241 3.72 -18.40 -18.28
N ASN A 242 4.38 -18.32 -17.13
CA ASN A 242 5.31 -19.35 -16.65
C ASN A 242 4.61 -20.49 -15.89
N GLY A 243 3.29 -20.39 -15.67
CA GLY A 243 2.53 -21.40 -14.91
C GLY A 243 2.84 -21.39 -13.40
N THR A 244 3.42 -20.31 -12.88
CA THR A 244 3.85 -20.16 -11.48
C THR A 244 2.91 -19.28 -10.66
N VAL A 245 1.63 -19.16 -11.07
CA VAL A 245 0.63 -18.29 -10.41
C VAL A 245 0.52 -18.58 -8.91
N THR A 246 0.53 -19.85 -8.50
CA THR A 246 0.43 -20.24 -7.08
C THR A 246 1.66 -19.87 -6.24
N GLN A 247 2.77 -19.48 -6.87
CA GLN A 247 3.96 -18.98 -6.17
C GLN A 247 3.93 -17.45 -6.03
N HIS A 248 3.04 -16.77 -6.76
CA HIS A 248 2.90 -15.32 -6.68
C HIS A 248 2.28 -14.93 -5.32
N PRO A 249 2.74 -13.86 -4.65
CA PRO A 249 2.25 -13.46 -3.31
C PRO A 249 0.73 -13.27 -3.20
N MET A 250 0.05 -12.98 -4.31
CA MET A 250 -1.42 -12.88 -4.39
C MET A 250 -2.15 -14.23 -4.27
N PHE A 251 -1.52 -15.33 -4.69
CA PHE A 251 -2.16 -16.65 -4.80
C PHE A 251 -1.42 -17.76 -4.04
N CYS A 252 -0.38 -17.39 -3.30
CA CYS A 252 0.41 -18.30 -2.47
C CYS A 252 -0.34 -18.54 -1.16
N TYR A 253 -1.11 -19.63 -1.13
CA TYR A 253 -1.87 -20.08 0.04
C TYR A 253 -1.46 -21.50 0.39
N ASP A 254 -1.27 -21.77 1.68
CA ASP A 254 -0.95 -23.12 2.20
C ASP A 254 -1.96 -24.18 1.76
N ASN A 255 -3.23 -23.79 1.61
CA ASN A 255 -4.33 -24.68 1.23
C ASN A 255 -4.48 -24.88 -0.29
N LEU A 256 -3.88 -24.02 -1.14
CA LEU A 256 -3.88 -24.21 -2.61
C LEU A 256 -2.66 -25.00 -3.08
N SER A 257 -1.57 -25.00 -2.31
CA SER A 257 -0.48 -25.95 -2.48
C SER A 257 -0.88 -27.29 -1.87
N GLY A 258 -1.39 -28.22 -2.67
CA GLY A 258 -1.64 -29.61 -2.26
C GLY A 258 -0.37 -30.40 -1.94
N SER A 259 0.50 -29.91 -1.07
CA SER A 259 1.76 -30.54 -0.69
C SER A 259 2.11 -30.17 0.74
N GLY A 260 2.47 -31.19 1.53
CA GLY A 260 2.95 -31.07 2.91
C GLY A 260 4.21 -30.19 3.06
N PRO A 261 4.90 -30.28 4.21
CA PRO A 261 5.84 -29.25 4.67
C PRO A 261 6.86 -28.86 3.59
N PRO A 262 7.30 -27.58 3.58
CA PRO A 262 8.17 -27.05 2.55
C PRO A 262 9.37 -27.97 2.39
N ARG A 263 9.61 -28.45 1.15
CA ARG A 263 10.84 -29.18 0.84
C ARG A 263 12.00 -28.26 1.21
N GLN A 264 12.81 -28.68 2.16
CA GLN A 264 14.07 -28.03 2.47
C GLN A 264 14.84 -27.83 1.15
N PRO A 265 15.55 -26.70 0.99
CA PRO A 265 16.43 -26.53 -0.16
C PRO A 265 17.37 -27.72 -0.18
N THR A 266 17.35 -28.48 -1.27
CA THR A 266 18.30 -29.56 -1.52
C THR A 266 19.69 -29.00 -1.28
N SER A 267 20.37 -29.53 -0.27
CA SER A 267 21.77 -29.24 0.00
C SER A 267 22.55 -29.34 -1.30
N ALA A 268 23.41 -28.34 -1.54
CA ALA A 268 24.33 -28.29 -2.67
C ALA A 268 25.03 -29.65 -2.88
N PRO A 269 25.38 -30.02 -4.13
CA PRO A 269 26.03 -31.29 -4.40
C PRO A 269 27.30 -31.41 -3.56
N GLU A 270 27.35 -32.48 -2.77
CA GLU A 270 28.47 -32.89 -1.95
C GLU A 270 29.71 -33.01 -2.84
N VAL A 271 30.65 -32.08 -2.69
CA VAL A 271 31.95 -32.15 -3.35
C VAL A 271 32.69 -33.36 -2.79
N MET A 272 32.64 -34.45 -3.55
CA MET A 272 33.33 -35.69 -3.27
C MET A 272 34.84 -35.45 -3.30
N LEU A 273 35.43 -35.23 -2.13
CA LEU A 273 36.89 -35.20 -1.97
C LEU A 273 37.41 -36.65 -2.14
N PRO A 274 38.35 -36.91 -3.06
CA PRO A 274 38.91 -38.25 -3.21
C PRO A 274 39.78 -38.60 -2.00
N ALA A 275 39.42 -39.70 -1.33
CA ALA A 275 40.22 -40.28 -0.28
C ALA A 275 41.46 -40.98 -0.87
N ASN A 276 42.57 -40.79 -0.17
CA ASN A 276 43.67 -41.73 0.03
C ASN A 276 44.88 -41.66 -0.92
N GLN A 277 46.00 -41.14 -0.42
CA GLN A 277 47.33 -41.72 -0.63
C GLN A 277 48.20 -41.62 0.65
N PRO A 278 49.11 -42.58 0.88
CA PRO A 278 49.53 -42.99 2.22
C PRO A 278 50.74 -42.24 2.80
N ARG A 279 50.88 -42.37 4.13
CA ARG A 279 52.02 -41.94 4.96
C ARG A 279 53.36 -42.42 4.38
N SER A 280 54.33 -41.51 4.28
CA SER A 280 55.76 -41.83 4.38
C SER A 280 56.36 -41.06 5.55
N ALA A 281 57.11 -41.80 6.35
CA ALA A 281 57.86 -41.33 7.49
C ALA A 281 59.07 -40.48 7.07
N ALA A 282 59.56 -39.69 8.04
CA ALA A 282 60.93 -39.70 8.54
C ALA A 282 61.56 -38.30 8.67
N VAL A 283 62.02 -38.08 9.91
CA VAL A 283 63.01 -37.12 10.43
C VAL A 283 62.56 -35.68 10.62
#